data_AF-A0A925LVR0-F1
#
_entry.id   AF-A0A925LVR0-F1
#
_cell.length_a   1.000
_cell.length_b   1.000
_cell.length_c   1.000
_cell.angle_alpha   90.00
_cell.angle_beta   90.00
_cell.angle_gamma   90.00
#
_symmetry.space_group_name_H-M   'P 1'
#
loop_
_entity.id
_entity.type
_entity.pdbx_description
1 polymer ?
#
loop_
_entity_poly.entity_id
_entity_poly.type
_entity_poly.pdbx_seq_one_letter_code
_entity_poly.pdbx_strand_id
1 'polypeptide(L)' 'MIATEQQTIVVVGNGMVGLRFCEQLTAFDERKRFRIVTFCEESRAAYDRVGLTNFFAHRDAEKLML' A
#
# COMPACT_ATOMS: atom_id res chain seq x y z
N MET A 1 -12.06 -28.19 12.84
CA MET A 1 -11.43 -26.87 13.03
C MET A 1 -12.39 -25.83 12.45
N ILE A 2 -12.97 -24.96 13.27
CA ILE A 2 -13.81 -23.86 12.76
C ILE A 2 -12.84 -22.81 12.24
N ALA A 3 -12.80 -22.58 10.94
CA ALA A 3 -12.08 -21.45 10.39
C ALA A 3 -12.76 -20.18 10.92
N THR A 4 -12.06 -19.43 11.77
CA THR A 4 -12.46 -18.06 12.08
C THR A 4 -12.41 -17.27 10.78
N GLU A 5 -13.55 -16.82 10.27
CA GLU A 5 -13.60 -15.97 9.08
C GLU A 5 -12.71 -14.74 9.30
N GLN A 6 -11.81 -14.50 8.35
CA GLN A 6 -10.95 -13.33 8.37
C GLN A 6 -11.81 -12.06 8.21
N GLN A 7 -11.52 -11.05 9.02
CA GLN A 7 -12.16 -9.74 8.86
C GLN A 7 -11.58 -9.05 7.61
N THR A 8 -12.45 -8.58 6.72
CA THR A 8 -11.98 -7.87 5.52
C THR A 8 -11.83 -6.39 5.81
N ILE A 9 -10.64 -5.85 5.52
CA ILE A 9 -10.32 -4.43 5.61
C ILE A 9 -10.15 -3.91 4.19
N VAL A 10 -10.98 -2.92 3.82
CA VAL A 10 -10.92 -2.26 2.51
C VAL A 10 -10.19 -0.93 2.67
N VAL A 11 -9.10 -0.76 1.93
CA VAL A 11 -8.31 0.48 1.89
C VAL A 11 -8.55 1.18 0.55
N VAL A 12 -9.14 2.37 0.59
CA VAL A 12 -9.40 3.18 -0.61
C VAL A 12 -8.28 4.21 -0.76
N GLY A 13 -7.49 4.06 -1.81
CA GLY A 13 -6.27 4.81 -2.09
C GLY A 13 -5.01 4.02 -1.77
N ASN A 14 -4.20 3.70 -2.79
CA ASN A 14 -2.90 3.04 -2.65
C ASN A 14 -1.74 4.02 -2.86
N GLY A 15 -1.83 5.20 -2.23
CA GLY A 15 -0.71 6.14 -2.13
C GLY A 15 0.26 5.74 -1.01
N MET A 16 1.22 6.62 -0.70
CA MET A 16 2.25 6.34 0.32
C MET A 16 1.65 5.91 1.67
N VAL A 17 0.58 6.58 2.13
CA VAL A 17 -0.07 6.27 3.41
C VAL A 17 -0.83 4.94 3.35
N GLY A 18 -1.52 4.66 2.24
CA GLY A 18 -2.26 3.42 2.04
C GLY A 18 -1.33 2.20 2.05
N LEU A 19 -0.19 2.29 1.34
CA LEU A 19 0.84 1.25 1.36
C LEU A 19 1.40 1.05 2.78
N ARG A 20 1.83 2.12 3.45
CA ARG A 20 2.39 2.05 4.81
C ARG A 20 1.39 1.45 5.81
N PHE A 21 0.10 1.78 5.68
CA PHE A 21 -0.94 1.16 6.50
C PHE A 21 -1.02 -0.36 6.26
N CYS A 22 -1.03 -0.80 5.00
CA CYS A 22 -1.07 -2.22 4.65
C CYS A 22 0.17 -2.98 5.17
N GLU A 23 1.37 -2.39 5.05
CA GLU A 23 2.61 -2.97 5.57
C GLU A 23 2.54 -3.15 7.09
N GLN A 24 2.17 -2.09 7.82
CA GLN A 24 2.11 -2.11 9.28
C GLN A 24 1.02 -3.08 9.77
N LEU A 25 -0.16 -3.06 9.16
CA LEU A 25 -1.25 -3.98 9.51
C LEU A 25 -0.83 -5.44 9.30
N THR A 26 -0.16 -5.73 8.19
CA THR A 26 0.34 -7.09 7.90
C THR A 26 1.42 -7.50 8.91
N ALA A 27 2.32 -6.58 9.28
CA ALA A 27 3.36 -6.83 10.27
C ALA A 27 2.80 -7.09 11.68
N PHE A 28 1.72 -6.40 12.07
CA PHE A 28 1.07 -6.58 13.37
C PHE A 28 0.05 -7.75 13.41
N ASP A 29 -0.44 -8.23 12.27
CA ASP A 29 -1.41 -9.33 12.19
C ASP A 29 -0.74 -10.71 12.18
N GLU A 30 -0.02 -11.03 13.27
CA GLU A 30 0.69 -12.32 13.44
C GLU A 30 -0.21 -13.56 13.26
N ARG A 31 -1.51 -13.40 13.55
CA ARG A 31 -2.50 -14.48 13.50
C ARG A 31 -3.27 -14.53 12.18
N LYS A 32 -2.93 -13.69 11.20
CA LYS A 32 -3.59 -13.61 9.88
C LYS A 32 -5.11 -13.49 10.00
N ARG A 33 -5.57 -12.61 10.90
CA ARG A 33 -6.98 -12.33 11.15
C ARG A 33 -7.61 -11.47 10.07
N PHE A 34 -6.81 -10.75 9.29
CA PHE A 34 -7.30 -9.78 8.32
C PHE A 34 -7.04 -10.21 6.88
N ARG A 35 -8.03 -9.95 6.04
CA ARG A 35 -7.89 -9.92 4.58
C ARG A 35 -7.88 -8.46 4.15
N ILE A 36 -6.78 -8.00 3.57
CA ILE A 36 -6.64 -6.61 3.11
C ILE A 36 -6.98 -6.55 1.61
N VAL A 37 -7.86 -5.63 1.23
CA VAL A 37 -8.20 -5.34 -0.17
C VAL A 37 -7.96 -3.85 -0.39
N THR A 38 -7.09 -3.50 -1.34
CA THR A 38 -6.84 -2.09 -1.69
C THR A 38 -7.41 -1.76 -3.07
N PHE A 39 -7.97 -0.56 -3.19
CA PHE A 39 -8.42 0.01 -4.45
C PHE A 39 -7.68 1.31 -4.69
N CYS A 40 -7.24 1.53 -5.92
CA CYS A 40 -6.66 2.81 -6.34
C CYS A 40 -7.03 3.07 -7.80
N GLU A 41 -7.23 4.34 -8.14
CA GLU A 41 -7.49 4.76 -9.51
C GLU A 41 -6.24 4.61 -10.39
N GLU A 42 -5.07 4.89 -9.83
CA GLU A 42 -3.82 4.86 -10.57
C GLU A 42 -3.35 3.42 -10.79
N SER A 43 -2.91 3.14 -12.02
CA SER A 43 -2.37 1.83 -12.41
C SER A 43 -0.96 1.57 -11.88
N ARG A 44 -0.35 2.56 -11.21
CA ARG A 44 1.00 2.47 -10.64
C ARG A 44 0.92 2.06 -9.18
N ALA A 45 1.91 1.27 -8.74
CA ALA A 45 2.12 1.01 -7.32
C ALA A 45 2.40 2.31 -6.55
N ALA A 46 2.24 2.33 -5.23
CA ALA A 46 2.51 3.51 -4.43
C ALA A 46 3.95 4.00 -4.64
N TYR A 47 4.12 5.31 -4.78
CA TYR A 47 5.40 5.95 -5.03
C TYR A 47 5.49 7.27 -4.25
N ASP A 48 6.71 7.76 -4.03
CA ASP A 48 7.01 9.01 -3.36
C ASP A 48 6.53 10.21 -4.19
N ARG A 49 5.36 10.74 -3.84
CA ARG A 49 4.82 11.95 -4.46
C ARG A 49 5.44 13.23 -3.93
N VAL A 50 6.10 13.20 -2.77
CA VAL A 50 6.85 14.36 -2.26
C VAL A 50 8.08 14.59 -3.14
N GLY A 51 8.72 13.49 -3.57
CA GLY A 51 9.85 13.49 -4.49
C GLY A 51 9.54 13.84 -5.95
N LEU A 52 8.27 14.13 -6.31
CA LEU A 52 7.89 14.33 -7.72
C LEU A 52 8.64 15.47 -8.41
N THR A 53 9.01 16.52 -7.68
CA THR A 53 9.82 17.61 -8.24
C THR A 53 11.21 17.13 -8.66
N ASN A 54 11.81 16.19 -7.92
CA ASN A 54 13.13 15.62 -8.22
C ASN A 54 13.10 14.69 -9.44
N PHE A 55 11.93 14.21 -9.85
CA PHE A 55 11.77 13.46 -11.09
C PHE A 55 12.22 14.30 -12.29
N PHE A 56 11.98 15.62 -12.31
CA PHE A 56 12.35 16.43 -13.48
C PHE A 56 13.85 16.57 -13.70
N ALA A 57 14.67 16.36 -12.66
CA ALA A 57 16.13 16.41 -12.76
C ALA A 57 16.73 15.14 -13.41
N HIS A 58 16.13 13.97 -13.19
CA HIS A 58 16.69 12.67 -13.60
C HIS A 58 15.81 11.92 -14.61
N ARG A 59 14.52 12.28 -14.67
CA ARG A 59 13.43 11.67 -15.45
C ARG A 59 13.30 10.16 -15.26
N ASP A 60 13.69 9.68 -14.09
CA ASP A 60 13.69 8.27 -13.72
C ASP A 60 12.58 8.00 -12.70
N ALA A 61 11.54 7.29 -13.15
CA ALA A 61 10.34 7.02 -12.35
C ALA A 61 10.57 5.91 -11.31
N GLU A 62 11.55 5.03 -11.53
CA GLU A 62 11.88 3.94 -10.59
C GLU A 62 12.38 4.50 -9.27
N LYS A 63 13.04 5.67 -9.29
CA LYS A 63 13.50 6.37 -8.08
C LYS A 63 12.39 6.88 -7.17
N LEU A 64 11.14 6.86 -7.63
CA LEU A 64 9.99 7.23 -6.82
C LEU A 64 9.32 6.01 -6.18
N MET A 65 9.60 4.78 -6.61
CA MET A 65 8.90 3.61 -6.09
C MET A 65 9.21 3.36 -4.61
N LEU A 66 8.19 2.92 -3.84
CA LEU A 66 8.28 2.64 -2.41
C LEU A 66 8.54 1.17 -2.08
#